data_AF-A0A497CP38-F1
#
_entry.id   AF-A0A497CP38-F1
#
_cell.length_a   1.000
_cell.length_b   1.000
_cell.length_c   1.000
_cell.angle_alpha   90.00
_cell.angle_beta   90.00
_cell.angle_gamma   90.00
#
_symmetry.space_group_name_H-M   'P 1'
#
loop_
_entity.id
_entity.type
_entity.pdbx_description
1 polymer ?
#
loop_
_entity_poly.entity_id
_entity_poly.type
_entity_poly.pdbx_seq_one_letter_code
_entity_poly.pdbx_strand_id
1 'polypeptide(L)'
;DYEKLHMLQDFCFKYNVYVVLKGAYSCTCTPDKMCYFNSTGNPGMATAGSGDVLTGLITGLLAQGYAPAQAATLGVYLHGLAGDLAAKEKGQEAMIAGDIVKQLSKGFKLINKAQNSP
;
A
#
# COMPACT_ATOMS: atom_id res chain seq x y z
N ASP A 1 -8.54 16.80 -9.53
CA ASP A 1 -8.40 15.36 -9.19
C ASP A 1 -8.79 14.41 -10.31
N TYR A 2 -9.96 14.55 -10.94
CA TYR A 2 -10.36 13.69 -12.09
C TYR A 2 -9.36 13.69 -13.25
N GLU A 3 -8.78 14.84 -13.59
CA GLU A 3 -7.78 14.95 -14.66
C GLU A 3 -6.51 14.13 -14.36
N LYS A 4 -6.02 14.15 -13.12
CA LYS A 4 -4.88 13.31 -12.69
C LYS A 4 -5.21 11.82 -12.80
N LEU A 5 -6.43 11.43 -12.45
CA LEU A 5 -6.86 10.03 -12.57
C LEU A 5 -6.95 9.57 -14.03
N HIS A 6 -7.48 10.39 -14.93
CA HIS A 6 -7.46 10.08 -16.36
C HIS A 6 -6.03 9.98 -16.91
N MET A 7 -5.16 10.92 -16.57
CA MET A 7 -3.74 10.84 -16.97
C MET A 7 -3.05 9.57 -16.45
N LEU A 8 -3.35 9.18 -15.20
CA LEU A 8 -2.84 7.95 -14.61
C LEU A 8 -3.34 6.71 -15.36
N GLN A 9 -4.64 6.62 -15.64
CA GLN A 9 -5.24 5.52 -16.38
C GLN A 9 -4.68 5.42 -17.80
N ASP A 10 -4.55 6.54 -18.50
CA ASP A 10 -3.98 6.57 -19.85
C ASP A 10 -2.49 6.21 -19.85
N PHE A 11 -1.73 6.62 -18.84
CA PHE A 11 -0.34 6.21 -18.66
C PHE A 11 -0.22 4.69 -18.45
N CYS A 12 -1.02 4.12 -17.53
CA CYS A 12 -0.99 2.69 -17.24
C CYS A 12 -1.37 1.86 -18.46
N PHE A 13 -2.43 2.27 -19.18
CA PHE A 13 -2.86 1.61 -20.41
C PHE A 13 -1.82 1.71 -21.52
N LYS A 14 -1.29 2.92 -21.78
CA LYS A 14 -0.32 3.17 -22.86
C LYS A 14 0.96 2.36 -22.70
N TYR A 15 1.46 2.25 -21.47
CA TYR A 15 2.74 1.59 -21.19
C TYR A 15 2.58 0.16 -20.67
N ASN A 16 1.35 -0.33 -20.51
CA ASN A 16 1.05 -1.64 -19.93
C ASN A 16 1.73 -1.85 -18.57
N VAL A 17 1.57 -0.88 -17.67
CA VAL A 17 2.22 -0.86 -16.34
C VAL A 17 1.20 -0.73 -15.20
N TYR A 18 1.61 -1.20 -14.03
CA TYR A 18 0.94 -0.91 -12.77
C TYR A 18 1.59 0.32 -12.13
N VAL A 19 0.77 1.26 -11.65
CA VAL A 19 1.27 2.46 -10.97
C VAL A 19 0.60 2.62 -9.61
N VAL A 20 1.43 2.76 -8.58
CA VAL A 20 0.97 3.20 -7.25
C VAL A 20 1.23 4.69 -7.11
N LEU A 21 0.18 5.50 -7.28
CA LEU A 21 0.22 6.93 -7.03
C LEU A 21 0.06 7.20 -5.54
N LYS A 22 1.20 7.41 -4.86
CA LYS A 22 1.25 7.63 -3.41
C LYS A 22 0.63 8.98 -3.00
N GLY A 23 -0.08 8.97 -1.89
CA GLY A 23 -0.70 10.13 -1.25
C GLY A 23 -1.52 9.70 -0.03
N ALA A 24 -2.24 10.65 0.60
CA ALA A 24 -3.14 10.35 1.73
C ALA A 24 -4.18 9.26 1.38
N TYR A 25 -4.64 9.24 0.13
CA TYR A 25 -5.44 8.17 -0.45
C TYR A 25 -4.69 7.58 -1.65
N SER A 26 -3.70 6.74 -1.36
CA SER A 26 -2.87 6.14 -2.41
C SER A 26 -3.74 5.36 -3.41
N CYS A 27 -3.54 5.61 -4.70
CA CYS A 27 -4.29 4.96 -5.78
C CYS A 27 -3.39 3.97 -6.51
N THR A 28 -3.81 2.72 -6.63
CA THR A 28 -3.18 1.73 -7.49
C THR A 28 -3.96 1.64 -8.79
N CYS A 29 -3.34 2.01 -9.91
CA CYS A 29 -3.91 1.88 -11.23
C CYS A 29 -3.25 0.73 -12.01
N THR A 30 -4.05 -0.01 -12.75
CA THR A 30 -3.66 -1.19 -13.51
C THR A 30 -3.66 -0.91 -15.02
N PRO A 31 -3.04 -1.78 -15.85
CA PRO A 31 -3.02 -1.62 -17.30
C PRO A 31 -4.41 -1.58 -17.96
N ASP A 32 -5.42 -2.22 -17.37
CA ASP A 32 -6.82 -2.23 -17.82
C ASP A 32 -7.62 -1.02 -17.31
N LYS A 33 -6.94 0.05 -16.88
CA LYS A 33 -7.51 1.31 -16.38
C LYS A 33 -8.34 1.19 -15.10
N MET A 34 -8.25 0.08 -14.37
CA MET A 34 -8.88 -0.07 -13.06
C MET A 34 -8.08 0.72 -12.02
N CYS A 35 -8.79 1.35 -11.08
CA CYS A 35 -8.21 2.15 -10.01
C CYS A 35 -8.68 1.63 -8.65
N TYR A 36 -7.74 1.36 -7.75
CA TYR A 36 -8.00 0.90 -6.39
C TYR A 36 -7.47 1.95 -5.40
N PHE A 37 -8.34 2.43 -4.52
CA PHE A 37 -7.98 3.45 -3.54
C PHE A 37 -7.72 2.80 -2.18
N ASN A 38 -6.58 3.14 -1.58
CA ASN A 38 -6.24 2.69 -0.25
C ASN A 38 -6.95 3.52 0.82
N SER A 39 -7.54 2.85 1.80
CA SER A 39 -8.25 3.45 2.93
C SER A 39 -7.45 3.46 4.23
N THR A 40 -6.19 3.02 4.19
CA THR A 40 -5.32 2.90 5.37
C THR A 40 -4.12 3.84 5.28
N GLY A 41 -3.47 4.06 6.42
CA GLY A 41 -2.30 4.92 6.55
C GLY A 41 -2.61 6.28 7.13
N ASN A 42 -1.56 6.98 7.50
CA ASN A 42 -1.63 8.24 8.25
C ASN A 42 -0.43 9.16 7.97
N PRO A 43 -0.49 10.45 8.36
CA PRO A 43 0.58 11.41 8.09
C PRO A 43 1.96 11.03 8.65
N GLY A 44 2.03 10.27 9.75
CA GLY A 44 3.29 9.81 10.35
C GLY A 44 4.10 8.88 9.44
N MET A 45 3.48 8.33 8.40
CA MET A 45 4.15 7.53 7.38
C MET A 45 4.95 8.37 6.37
N ALA A 46 4.83 9.70 6.39
CA ALA A 46 5.62 10.64 5.57
C ALA A 46 7.06 10.79 6.09
N THR A 47 7.67 9.67 6.51
CA THR A 47 9.02 9.56 7.03
C THR A 47 9.95 8.94 5.98
N ALA A 48 11.25 9.22 6.09
CA ALA A 48 12.26 8.66 5.19
C ALA A 48 12.24 7.12 5.25
N GLY A 49 12.32 6.47 4.09
CA GLY A 49 12.33 5.00 3.97
C GLY A 49 10.95 4.32 3.89
N SER A 50 9.86 5.03 4.15
CA SER A 50 8.49 4.47 4.07
C SER A 50 8.17 3.92 2.67
N GLY A 51 8.63 4.62 1.61
CA GLY A 51 8.51 4.14 0.23
C GLY A 51 9.30 2.87 -0.06
N ASP A 52 10.46 2.68 0.59
CA ASP A 52 11.29 1.49 0.41
C ASP A 52 10.65 0.28 1.07
N VAL A 53 10.00 0.47 2.23
CA VAL A 53 9.20 -0.56 2.90
C VAL A 53 8.06 -1.02 2.00
N LEU A 54 7.29 -0.08 1.41
CA LEU A 54 6.23 -0.42 0.47
C LEU A 54 6.76 -1.20 -0.74
N THR A 55 7.88 -0.77 -1.30
CA THR A 55 8.51 -1.44 -2.46
C THR A 55 8.90 -2.87 -2.11
N GLY A 56 9.62 -3.06 -0.99
CA GLY A 56 10.02 -4.39 -0.52
C GLY A 56 8.83 -5.30 -0.23
N LEU A 57 7.75 -4.75 0.31
CA LEU A 57 6.53 -5.50 0.58
C LEU A 57 5.86 -5.99 -0.72
N ILE A 58 5.69 -5.11 -1.71
CA ILE A 58 5.11 -5.49 -3.02
C ILE A 58 6.01 -6.51 -3.72
N THR A 59 7.33 -6.30 -3.73
CA THR A 59 8.29 -7.25 -4.30
C THR A 59 8.23 -8.61 -3.60
N GLY A 60 8.13 -8.64 -2.27
CA GLY A 60 7.99 -9.88 -1.51
C GLY A 60 6.69 -10.62 -1.79
N LEU A 61 5.57 -9.91 -2.01
CA LEU A 61 4.30 -10.52 -2.43
C LEU A 61 4.39 -11.09 -3.86
N LEU A 62 5.00 -10.35 -4.78
CA LEU A 62 5.25 -10.85 -6.15
C LEU A 62 6.12 -12.11 -6.12
N ALA A 63 7.18 -12.13 -5.31
CA ALA A 63 8.06 -13.29 -5.17
C ALA A 63 7.36 -14.53 -4.60
N GLN A 64 6.27 -14.34 -3.84
CA GLN A 64 5.41 -15.42 -3.35
C GLN A 64 4.40 -15.93 -4.38
N GLY A 65 4.34 -15.35 -5.58
CA GLY A 65 3.46 -15.78 -6.67
C GLY A 65 2.09 -15.08 -6.70
N TYR A 66 1.88 -14.01 -5.94
CA TYR A 66 0.66 -13.20 -6.04
C TYR A 66 0.58 -12.54 -7.43
N ALA A 67 -0.64 -12.45 -7.97
CA ALA A 67 -0.86 -11.70 -9.21
C ALA A 67 -0.47 -10.23 -9.03
N PRO A 68 0.06 -9.52 -10.05
CA PRO A 68 0.56 -8.16 -9.88
C PRO A 68 -0.47 -7.17 -9.30
N ALA A 69 -1.73 -7.24 -9.75
CA ALA A 69 -2.81 -6.43 -9.20
C ALA A 69 -3.04 -6.70 -7.71
N GLN A 70 -3.01 -7.97 -7.30
CA GLN A 70 -3.16 -8.38 -5.90
C GLN A 70 -1.96 -7.94 -5.07
N ALA A 71 -0.73 -8.16 -5.55
CA ALA A 71 0.48 -7.78 -4.85
C ALA A 71 0.55 -6.26 -4.60
N ALA A 72 0.22 -5.45 -5.62
CA ALA A 72 0.21 -3.99 -5.49
C ALA A 72 -0.87 -3.51 -4.51
N THR A 73 -2.12 -3.95 -4.69
CA THR A 73 -3.24 -3.51 -3.84
C THR A 73 -3.12 -3.99 -2.40
N LEU A 74 -2.78 -5.27 -2.18
CA LEU A 74 -2.53 -5.83 -0.86
C LEU A 74 -1.31 -5.19 -0.20
N GLY A 75 -0.22 -4.98 -0.95
CA GLY A 75 0.99 -4.34 -0.43
C GLY A 75 0.73 -2.91 0.04
N VAL A 76 0.02 -2.10 -0.76
CA VAL A 76 -0.36 -0.73 -0.36
C VAL A 76 -1.26 -0.74 0.88
N TYR A 77 -2.24 -1.64 0.94
CA TYR A 77 -3.13 -1.76 2.10
C TYR A 77 -2.41 -2.21 3.37
N LEU A 78 -1.58 -3.25 3.28
CA LEU A 78 -0.79 -3.75 4.42
C LEU A 78 0.20 -2.71 4.93
N HIS A 79 0.83 -1.97 4.02
CA HIS A 79 1.74 -0.88 4.36
C HIS A 79 1.02 0.21 5.18
N GLY A 80 -0.14 0.67 4.71
CA GLY A 80 -0.96 1.65 5.44
C GLY A 80 -1.46 1.12 6.78
N LEU A 81 -2.00 -0.10 6.80
CA LEU A 81 -2.48 -0.75 8.03
C LEU A 81 -1.37 -0.89 9.08
N ALA A 82 -0.17 -1.30 8.66
CA ALA A 82 0.99 -1.39 9.55
C ALA A 82 1.41 0.00 10.06
N GLY A 83 1.34 1.03 9.22
CA GLY A 83 1.53 2.42 9.63
C GLY A 83 0.50 2.89 10.66
N ASP A 84 -0.76 2.52 10.52
CA ASP A 84 -1.82 2.88 11.49
C ASP A 84 -1.62 2.18 12.83
N LEU A 85 -1.16 0.93 12.80
CA LEU A 85 -0.79 0.20 14.01
C LEU A 85 0.42 0.83 14.70
N ALA A 86 1.42 1.27 13.94
CA ALA A 86 2.60 1.94 14.48
C ALA A 86 2.24 3.30 15.09
N ALA A 87 1.39 4.08 14.43
CA ALA A 87 0.90 5.36 14.94
C ALA A 87 0.16 5.20 16.28
N LYS A 88 -0.64 4.15 16.43
CA LYS A 88 -1.32 3.83 17.71
C LYS A 88 -0.34 3.52 18.85
N GLU A 89 0.84 3.00 18.55
CA GLU A 89 1.86 2.65 19.55
C GLU A 89 2.79 3.82 19.88
N LYS A 90 3.19 4.61 18.87
CA LYS A 90 4.27 5.61 18.99
C LYS A 90 3.82 7.06 18.85
N GLY A 91 2.59 7.31 18.37
CA GLY A 91 2.18 8.61 17.86
C GLY A 91 2.68 8.84 16.43
N GLN A 92 2.02 9.72 15.67
CA GLN A 92 2.35 9.96 14.27
C GLN A 92 3.69 10.71 14.11
N GLU A 93 4.01 11.57 15.08
CA GLU A 93 5.17 12.45 15.07
C GLU A 93 6.49 11.72 15.30
N ALA A 94 6.46 10.57 15.97
CA ALA A 94 7.65 9.79 16.34
C ALA A 94 7.91 8.58 15.44
N MET A 95 7.04 8.34 14.45
CA MET A 95 7.15 7.18 13.57
C MET A 95 8.37 7.24 12.64
N ILE A 96 9.04 6.10 12.51
CA ILE A 96 10.03 5.86 11.46
C ILE A 96 9.61 4.66 10.59
N ALA A 97 10.22 4.52 9.41
CA ALA A 97 9.90 3.43 8.49
C ALA A 97 10.05 2.03 9.12
N GLY A 98 11.03 1.86 10.01
CA GLY A 98 11.25 0.61 10.75
C GLY A 98 10.06 0.20 11.64
N ASP A 99 9.25 1.15 12.11
CA ASP A 99 8.08 0.83 12.93
C ASP A 99 6.94 0.25 12.09
N ILE A 100 6.82 0.67 10.83
CA ILE A 100 5.91 0.05 9.85
C ILE A 100 6.30 -1.42 9.66
N VAL A 101 7.59 -1.71 9.46
CA VAL A 101 8.10 -3.08 9.28
C VAL A 101 7.77 -3.96 10.50
N LYS A 102 7.98 -3.46 11.72
CA LYS A 102 7.66 -4.19 12.97
C LYS A 102 6.18 -4.56 13.07
N GLN A 103 5.28 -3.75 12.51
CA GLN A 103 3.84 -3.98 12.54
C GLN A 103 3.30 -4.85 11.38
N LEU A 104 4.10 -5.16 10.36
CA LEU A 104 3.66 -5.99 9.22
C LEU A 104 3.11 -7.35 9.67
N SER A 105 3.78 -8.03 10.62
CA SER A 105 3.33 -9.34 11.12
C SER A 105 1.92 -9.28 11.74
N LYS A 106 1.63 -8.19 12.46
CA LYS A 106 0.31 -7.93 13.05
C LYS A 106 -0.72 -7.61 11.97
N GLY A 107 -0.32 -6.83 10.95
CA GLY A 107 -1.14 -6.56 9.76
C GLY A 107 -1.58 -7.84 9.04
N PHE A 108 -0.64 -8.74 8.72
CA PHE A 108 -0.96 -10.03 8.09
C PHE A 108 -1.92 -10.88 8.93
N LYS A 109 -1.71 -10.96 10.25
CA LYS A 109 -2.61 -11.70 11.16
C LYS A 109 -4.04 -11.16 11.13
N LEU A 110 -4.21 -9.84 11.05
CA LEU A 110 -5.54 -9.22 10.97
C LEU A 110 -6.25 -9.56 9.66
N ILE A 111 -5.55 -9.51 8.52
CA ILE A 111 -6.12 -9.87 7.21
C ILE A 111 -6.54 -11.34 7.19
N ASN A 112 -5.68 -12.24 7.68
CA ASN A 112 -5.99 -13.67 7.72
C ASN A 112 -7.17 -13.96 8.64
N LYS A 113 -7.33 -13.25 9.76
CA LYS A 113 -8.50 -13.41 10.64
C LYS A 113 -9.79 -12.95 9.96
N ALA A 114 -9.75 -11.84 9.22
CA ALA A 114 -10.91 -11.34 8.48
C ALA A 114 -11.37 -12.33 7.39
N GLN A 115 -10.44 -13.02 6.72
CA GLN A 115 -10.76 -14.05 5.72
C GLN A 115 -11.34 -15.34 6.32
N ASN A 116 -11.04 -15.64 7.58
CA ASN A 116 -11.49 -16.84 8.29
C ASN A 116 -12.65 -16.56 9.26
N SER A 117 -13.26 -15.38 9.20
CA SER A 117 -14.46 -15.08 9.98
C SER A 117 -15.70 -15.65 9.25
N PRO A 118 -16.60 -16.36 9.95
CA PRO A 118 -17.77 -17.01 9.36
C PRO A 118 -18.77 -16.03 8.75
#